data_AF-A0AAQ3CNK5-F1
#
_entry.id   AF-A0AAQ3CNK5-F1
#
_cell.length_a   1.000
_cell.length_b   1.000
_cell.length_c   1.000
_cell.angle_alpha   90.00
_cell.angle_beta   90.00
_cell.angle_gamma   90.00
#
_symmetry.space_group_name_H-M   'P 1'
#
loop_
_entity.id
_entity.type
_entity.pdbx_description
1 polymer ?
#
loop_
_entity_poly.entity_id
_entity_poly.type
_entity_poly.pdbx_seq_one_letter_code
_entity_poly.pdbx_strand_id
1 'polypeptide(L)'
;MWSIASGKTFLACYLFLKRLLKGRHLYKQDSNNFILGNSQKSLELNVLGQFDKIANMLNIPFVPKYSNTSYCEVDSLRINLYGGDKASDFERFRGPNSAIIYVYEATTLHKETLIECLKRLRVGQQTIIFDTNPDPP
;
A
#
# COMPACT_ATOMS: atom_id res chain seq x y z
N MET A 1 24.59 3.55 -1.44
CA MET A 1 24.12 3.56 -2.84
C MET A 1 23.24 2.34 -3.05
N TRP A 2 21.92 2.45 -2.89
CA TRP A 2 21.00 1.37 -3.25
C TRP A 2 20.54 1.58 -4.68
N SER A 3 20.71 0.56 -5.53
CA SER A 3 20.43 0.66 -6.96
C SER A 3 18.92 0.73 -7.26
N ILE A 4 18.56 1.50 -8.29
CA ILE A 4 17.25 1.42 -8.94
C ILE A 4 17.11 -0.01 -9.52
N ALA A 5 15.94 -0.64 -9.36
CA ALA A 5 15.68 -2.05 -9.71
C ALA A 5 16.34 -3.14 -8.83
N SER A 6 16.76 -2.83 -7.60
CA SER A 6 17.37 -3.81 -6.67
C SER A 6 16.40 -4.81 -6.00
N GLY A 7 15.21 -5.04 -6.56
CA GLY A 7 14.21 -5.98 -6.00
C GLY A 7 13.47 -5.53 -4.72
N LYS A 8 13.72 -4.32 -4.22
CA LYS A 8 13.12 -3.79 -2.97
C LYS A 8 11.60 -3.76 -3.02
N THR A 9 11.04 -3.18 -4.09
CA THR A 9 9.59 -3.09 -4.27
C THR A 9 8.94 -4.47 -4.32
N PHE A 10 9.56 -5.44 -4.99
CA PHE A 10 9.08 -6.82 -4.99
C PHE A 10 9.05 -7.39 -3.56
N LEU A 11 10.13 -7.24 -2.80
CA LEU A 11 10.21 -7.72 -1.42
C LEU A 11 9.21 -7.00 -0.49
N ALA A 12 9.06 -5.69 -0.62
CA ALA A 12 8.10 -4.90 0.14
C ALA A 12 6.65 -5.34 -0.16
N CYS A 13 6.32 -5.55 -1.44
CA CYS A 13 5.04 -6.11 -1.86
C CYS A 13 4.83 -7.51 -1.27
N TYR A 14 5.83 -8.39 -1.34
CA TYR A 14 5.74 -9.74 -0.78
C TYR A 14 5.50 -9.71 0.73
N LEU A 15 6.23 -8.87 1.46
CA LEU A 15 6.06 -8.70 2.90
C LEU A 15 4.68 -8.14 3.25
N PHE A 16 4.19 -7.16 2.50
CA PHE A 16 2.85 -6.61 2.68
C PHE A 16 1.78 -7.69 2.51
N LEU A 17 1.79 -8.42 1.38
CA LEU A 17 0.82 -9.49 1.11
C LEU A 17 0.90 -10.60 2.16
N LYS A 18 2.11 -11.02 2.55
CA LYS A 18 2.32 -12.02 3.61
C LYS A 18 1.71 -11.57 4.95
N ARG A 19 1.85 -10.28 5.31
CA ARG A 19 1.26 -9.74 6.54
C ARG A 19 -0.25 -9.59 6.45
N LEU A 20 -0.75 -9.07 5.34
CA LEU A 20 -2.19 -8.96 5.06
C LEU A 20 -2.89 -10.31 5.25
N LEU A 21 -2.36 -11.38 4.63
CA LEU A 21 -2.97 -12.71 4.69
C LEU A 21 -2.85 -13.35 6.07
N LYS A 22 -1.70 -13.22 6.73
CA LYS A 22 -1.50 -13.74 8.10
C LYS A 22 -2.48 -13.09 9.09
N GLY A 23 -2.75 -11.80 8.92
CA GLY A 23 -3.64 -11.04 9.78
C GLY A 23 -5.09 -10.95 9.28
N ARG A 24 -5.51 -11.75 8.28
CA ARG A 24 -6.81 -11.61 7.60
C ARG A 24 -8.03 -11.47 8.53
N HIS A 25 -7.99 -12.13 9.69
CA HIS A 25 -9.07 -12.09 10.69
C HIS A 25 -9.19 -10.73 11.39
N LEU A 26 -8.09 -9.98 11.49
CA LEU A 26 -8.04 -8.62 12.02
C LEU A 26 -8.44 -7.58 10.96
N TYR A 27 -8.41 -7.95 9.68
CA TYR A 27 -8.41 -7.02 8.54
C TYR A 27 -9.68 -7.12 7.66
N LYS A 28 -10.69 -7.89 8.11
CA LYS A 28 -11.90 -8.22 7.34
C LYS A 28 -13.10 -7.32 7.66
N GLN A 29 -13.12 -6.63 8.80
CA GLN A 29 -14.20 -5.72 9.21
C GLN A 29 -13.63 -4.38 9.69
N ASP A 30 -14.19 -3.27 9.19
CA ASP A 30 -13.92 -1.88 9.58
C ASP A 30 -12.44 -1.41 9.56
N SER A 31 -11.57 -2.14 8.85
CA SER A 31 -10.16 -1.76 8.65
C SER A 31 -9.90 -1.24 7.24
N ASN A 32 -9.37 -0.03 7.13
CA ASN A 32 -8.83 0.52 5.89
C ASN A 32 -7.39 0.00 5.67
N ASN A 33 -7.21 -1.17 5.06
CA ASN A 33 -5.89 -1.59 4.61
C ASN A 33 -5.55 -0.80 3.35
N PHE A 34 -4.41 -0.10 3.30
CA PHE A 34 -4.13 0.76 2.16
C PHE A 34 -2.67 0.84 1.75
N ILE A 35 -2.50 1.25 0.50
CA ILE A 35 -1.23 1.62 -0.11
C ILE A 35 -1.28 3.10 -0.44
N LEU A 36 -0.23 3.81 -0.08
CA LEU A 36 -0.02 5.22 -0.37
C LEU A 36 1.22 5.36 -1.26
N GLY A 37 1.11 6.15 -2.32
CA GLY A 37 2.24 6.54 -3.15
C GLY A 37 1.99 7.92 -3.73
N ASN A 38 2.95 8.47 -4.48
CA ASN A 38 2.84 9.83 -5.01
C ASN A 38 1.52 10.03 -5.79
N SER A 39 1.16 9.09 -6.64
CA SER A 39 -0.13 9.07 -7.32
C SER A 39 -0.69 7.65 -7.40
N GLN A 40 -2.02 7.51 -7.51
CA GLN A 40 -2.63 6.21 -7.77
C GLN A 40 -2.10 5.57 -9.05
N LYS A 41 -1.72 6.39 -10.05
CA LYS A 41 -1.18 5.87 -11.31
C LYS A 41 0.20 5.22 -11.12
N SER A 42 1.05 5.80 -10.27
CA SER A 42 2.33 5.19 -9.91
C SER A 42 2.12 3.84 -9.19
N LEU A 43 1.15 3.77 -8.29
CA LEU A 43 0.81 2.52 -7.60
C LEU A 43 0.33 1.43 -8.57
N GLU A 44 -0.52 1.76 -9.54
CA GLU A 44 -0.96 0.83 -10.57
C GLU A 44 0.21 0.20 -11.33
N LEU A 45 1.15 1.04 -11.80
CA LEU A 45 2.25 0.59 -12.65
C LEU A 45 3.31 -0.19 -11.86
N ASN A 46 3.68 0.31 -10.69
CA ASN A 46 4.86 -0.16 -9.96
C ASN A 46 4.53 -1.17 -8.85
N VAL A 47 3.37 -1.04 -8.21
CA VAL A 47 2.99 -1.88 -7.07
C VAL A 47 2.02 -2.99 -7.49
N LEU A 48 0.93 -2.65 -8.18
CA LEU A 48 -0.06 -3.66 -8.58
C LEU A 48 0.51 -4.68 -9.58
N GLY A 49 1.43 -4.26 -10.46
CA GLY A 49 2.17 -5.17 -11.33
C GLY A 49 3.04 -6.17 -10.56
N GLN A 50 3.52 -5.83 -9.35
CA GLN A 50 4.24 -6.77 -8.48
C GLN A 50 3.28 -7.65 -7.68
N PHE A 51 2.13 -7.10 -7.27
CA PHE A 51 1.09 -7.89 -6.61
C PHE A 51 0.59 -9.02 -7.51
N ASP A 52 0.31 -8.73 -8.78
CA ASP A 52 -0.09 -9.75 -9.76
C ASP A 52 0.95 -10.88 -9.86
N LYS A 53 2.22 -10.54 -10.04
CA LYS A 53 3.32 -11.52 -10.09
C LYS A 53 3.38 -12.37 -8.83
N ILE A 54 3.35 -11.75 -7.65
CA ILE A 54 3.46 -12.46 -6.37
C ILE A 54 2.21 -13.30 -6.10
N ALA A 55 1.01 -12.81 -6.41
CA ALA A 55 -0.23 -13.53 -6.24
C ALA A 55 -0.26 -14.79 -7.12
N ASN A 56 0.17 -14.66 -8.39
CA ASN A 56 0.33 -15.80 -9.29
C ASN A 56 1.37 -16.81 -8.75
N MET A 57 2.52 -16.35 -8.27
CA MET A 57 3.55 -17.22 -7.68
C MET A 57 3.06 -17.97 -6.43
N LEU A 58 2.21 -17.35 -5.63
CA LEU A 58 1.68 -17.92 -4.39
C LEU A 58 0.34 -18.65 -4.58
N ASN A 59 -0.19 -18.66 -5.81
CA ASN A 59 -1.52 -19.18 -6.15
C ASN A 59 -2.64 -18.57 -5.30
N ILE A 60 -2.69 -17.24 -5.26
CA ILE A 60 -3.65 -16.45 -4.47
C ILE A 60 -4.53 -15.62 -5.41
N PRO A 61 -5.86 -15.54 -5.20
CA PRO A 61 -6.71 -14.69 -6.01
C PRO A 61 -6.31 -13.22 -5.91
N PHE A 62 -6.12 -12.56 -7.05
CA PHE A 62 -5.88 -11.12 -7.16
C PHE A 62 -6.85 -10.49 -8.16
N VAL A 63 -7.52 -9.43 -7.73
CA VAL A 63 -8.37 -8.60 -8.58
C VAL A 63 -7.74 -7.21 -8.67
N PRO A 64 -7.23 -6.81 -9.86
CA PRO A 64 -6.61 -5.51 -10.03
C PRO A 64 -7.64 -4.37 -9.91
N LYS A 65 -7.13 -3.14 -9.78
CA LYS A 65 -7.95 -1.92 -9.78
C LYS A 65 -8.63 -1.72 -11.15
N TYR A 66 -9.93 -1.39 -11.13
CA TYR A 66 -10.68 -0.91 -12.31
C TYR A 66 -10.65 0.62 -12.41
N SER A 67 -10.92 1.17 -13.60
CA SER A 67 -10.80 2.62 -13.90
C SER A 67 -11.50 3.54 -12.89
N ASN A 68 -12.69 3.17 -12.41
CA ASN A 68 -13.52 3.98 -11.51
C ASN A 68 -13.42 3.56 -10.03
N THR A 69 -12.46 2.71 -9.68
CA THR A 69 -12.24 2.25 -8.31
C THR A 69 -10.92 2.77 -7.78
N SER A 70 -10.79 2.89 -6.46
CA SER A 70 -9.56 3.27 -5.75
C SER A 70 -9.08 2.13 -4.85
N TYR A 71 -9.28 0.88 -5.27
CA TYR A 71 -8.88 -0.30 -4.51
C TYR A 71 -8.57 -1.47 -5.44
N CYS A 72 -7.83 -2.45 -4.91
CA CYS A 72 -7.70 -3.79 -5.45
C CYS A 72 -8.12 -4.82 -4.39
N GLU A 73 -8.18 -6.09 -4.77
CA GLU A 73 -8.49 -7.17 -3.83
C GLU A 73 -7.46 -8.29 -3.92
N VAL A 74 -7.03 -8.80 -2.76
CA VAL A 74 -6.17 -9.99 -2.65
C VAL A 74 -6.86 -10.96 -1.69
N ASP A 75 -7.17 -12.18 -2.14
CA ASP A 75 -7.91 -13.19 -1.36
C ASP A 75 -9.19 -12.63 -0.69
N SER A 76 -9.95 -11.85 -1.47
CA SER A 76 -11.15 -11.10 -1.03
C SER A 76 -10.92 -10.07 0.07
N LEU A 77 -9.67 -9.71 0.37
CA LEU A 77 -9.34 -8.58 1.24
C LEU A 77 -9.16 -7.34 0.37
N ARG A 78 -9.99 -6.32 0.62
CA ARG A 78 -9.87 -5.02 -0.04
C ARG A 78 -8.63 -4.27 0.46
N ILE A 79 -7.89 -3.70 -0.50
CA ILE A 79 -6.74 -2.84 -0.27
C ILE A 79 -6.99 -1.53 -1.01
N ASN A 80 -7.18 -0.43 -0.27
CA ASN A 80 -7.39 0.89 -0.85
C ASN A 80 -6.08 1.49 -1.37
N LEU A 81 -6.19 2.32 -2.40
CA LEU A 81 -5.08 2.95 -3.11
C LEU A 81 -5.27 4.45 -3.05
N TYR A 82 -4.31 5.16 -2.48
CA TYR A 82 -4.35 6.61 -2.32
C TYR A 82 -3.13 7.25 -2.98
N GLY A 83 -3.37 8.33 -3.74
CA GLY A 83 -2.33 9.22 -4.22
C GLY A 83 -2.06 10.35 -3.22
N GLY A 84 -0.79 10.70 -3.03
CA GLY A 84 -0.39 11.89 -2.27
C GLY A 84 -0.55 13.20 -3.06
N ASP A 85 -0.76 13.12 -4.37
CA ASP A 85 -0.87 14.24 -5.32
C ASP A 85 -2.24 14.95 -5.29
N LYS A 86 -3.25 14.35 -4.66
CA LYS A 86 -4.63 14.87 -4.66
C LYS A 86 -5.13 15.10 -3.24
N ALA A 87 -5.61 16.31 -2.96
CA ALA A 87 -6.23 16.66 -1.69
C ALA A 87 -7.41 15.74 -1.33
N SER A 88 -8.21 15.33 -2.33
CA SER A 88 -9.33 14.41 -2.13
C SER A 88 -8.91 13.03 -1.64
N ASP A 89 -7.75 12.53 -2.07
CA ASP A 89 -7.22 11.25 -1.58
C ASP A 89 -6.69 11.39 -0.14
N PHE A 90 -6.06 12.53 0.18
CA PHE A 90 -5.68 12.88 1.55
C PHE A 90 -6.88 12.89 2.50
N GLU A 91 -7.97 13.54 2.09
CA GLU A 91 -9.21 13.58 2.87
C GLU A 91 -9.88 12.22 3.05
N ARG A 92 -9.72 11.31 2.09
CA ARG A 92 -10.29 9.97 2.15
C ARG A 92 -9.52 9.05 3.10
N PHE A 93 -8.18 9.03 3.05
CA PHE A 93 -7.42 8.12 3.90
C PHE A 93 -7.37 8.56 5.36
N ARG A 94 -7.53 9.87 5.66
CA ARG A 94 -7.52 10.38 7.03
C ARG A 94 -8.73 9.93 7.86
N GLY A 95 -9.86 9.58 7.23
CA GLY A 95 -11.09 9.25 7.95
C GLY A 95 -11.01 7.91 8.73
N PRO A 96 -10.76 6.79 8.03
CA PRO A 96 -10.82 5.46 8.63
C PRO A 96 -9.50 5.02 9.28
N ASN A 97 -9.59 4.06 10.20
CA ASN A 97 -8.42 3.44 10.83
C ASN A 97 -7.88 2.28 9.99
N SER A 98 -6.59 2.04 10.11
CA SER A 98 -5.83 1.05 9.37
C SER A 98 -5.11 0.10 10.30
N ALA A 99 -4.90 -1.12 9.82
CA ALA A 99 -4.16 -2.15 10.52
C ALA A 99 -2.82 -2.44 9.82
N ILE A 100 -2.80 -2.37 8.50
CA ILE A 100 -1.60 -2.46 7.68
C ILE A 100 -1.55 -1.34 6.64
N ILE A 101 -0.38 -0.73 6.48
CA ILE A 101 -0.12 0.33 5.51
C ILE A 101 1.16 0.01 4.73
N TYR A 102 1.11 0.23 3.42
CA TYR A 102 2.30 0.24 2.58
C TYR A 102 2.50 1.62 1.95
N VAL A 103 3.67 2.21 2.14
CA VAL A 103 4.04 3.51 1.58
C VAL A 103 5.11 3.29 0.51
N TYR A 104 4.74 3.48 -0.75
CA TYR A 104 5.62 3.37 -1.91
C TYR A 104 6.23 4.73 -2.27
N GLU A 105 7.54 4.73 -2.53
CA GLU A 105 8.34 5.93 -2.82
C GLU A 105 8.13 7.02 -1.75
N ALA A 106 8.27 6.64 -0.48
CA ALA A 106 7.91 7.50 0.65
C ALA A 106 8.57 8.89 0.66
N THR A 107 9.76 9.03 0.09
CA THR A 107 10.48 10.31 -0.05
C THR A 107 9.80 11.30 -0.98
N THR A 108 8.97 10.82 -1.91
CA THR A 108 8.21 11.67 -2.84
C THR A 108 6.96 12.29 -2.22
N LEU A 109 6.60 11.88 -1.00
CA LEU A 109 5.40 12.33 -0.31
C LEU A 109 5.70 13.50 0.63
N HIS A 110 4.73 14.41 0.76
CA HIS A 110 4.79 15.46 1.77
C HIS A 110 4.86 14.87 3.18
N LYS A 111 5.69 15.48 4.04
CA LYS A 111 5.88 15.07 5.43
C LYS A 111 4.56 15.00 6.20
N GLU A 112 3.66 15.94 5.98
CA GLU A 112 2.34 16.00 6.59
C GLU A 112 1.48 14.78 6.20
N THR A 113 1.56 14.35 4.94
CA THR A 113 0.90 13.13 4.45
C THR A 113 1.43 11.90 5.18
N LEU A 114 2.75 11.79 5.36
CA LEU A 114 3.37 10.68 6.10
C LEU A 114 2.97 10.68 7.58
N ILE A 115 2.95 11.85 8.22
CA ILE A 115 2.51 12.00 9.62
C ILE A 115 1.05 11.58 9.76
N GLU A 116 0.18 12.02 8.86
CA GLU A 116 -1.24 11.70 8.91
C GLU A 116 -1.50 10.21 8.66
N CYS A 117 -0.74 9.61 7.75
CA CYS A 117 -0.72 8.19 7.45
C CYS A 117 -0.36 7.36 8.69
N LEU A 118 0.71 7.73 9.40
CA LEU A 118 1.11 7.07 10.65
C LEU A 118 0.02 7.11 11.73
N LYS A 119 -0.72 8.21 11.84
CA LYS A 119 -1.84 8.32 12.80
C LYS A 119 -2.98 7.34 12.52
N ARG A 120 -3.07 6.78 11.30
CA ARG A 120 -4.15 5.83 10.95
C ARG A 120 -3.89 4.41 11.44
N LEU A 121 -2.65 4.04 11.77
CA LEU A 121 -2.33 2.72 12.33
C LEU A 121 -2.91 2.59 13.75
N ARG A 122 -4.14 2.11 13.86
CA ARG A 122 -4.87 2.05 15.15
C ARG A 122 -5.57 0.72 15.41
N VAL A 123 -5.56 -0.21 14.46
CA VAL A 123 -6.30 -1.48 14.57
C VAL A 123 -5.33 -2.66 14.68
N GLY A 124 -5.43 -3.41 15.79
CA GLY A 124 -4.74 -4.69 15.97
C GLY A 124 -3.21 -4.63 15.81
N GLN A 125 -2.64 -5.60 15.09
CA GLN A 125 -1.21 -5.64 14.77
C GLN A 125 -0.86 -4.58 13.73
N GLN A 126 -0.44 -3.42 14.21
CA GLN A 126 -0.08 -2.23 13.43
C GLN A 126 1.22 -2.47 12.66
N THR A 127 1.13 -2.65 11.35
CA THR A 127 2.31 -2.80 10.48
C THR A 127 2.34 -1.70 9.44
N ILE A 128 3.49 -1.03 9.31
CA ILE A 128 3.76 -0.14 8.19
C ILE A 128 5.06 -0.53 7.50
N ILE A 129 5.04 -0.50 6.17
CA ILE A 129 6.18 -0.77 5.32
C ILE A 129 6.47 0.49 4.52
N PHE A 130 7.69 1.01 4.63
CA PHE A 130 8.17 2.10 3.78
C PHE A 130 9.10 1.52 2.72
N ASP A 131 8.71 1.67 1.45
CA ASP A 131 9.59 1.45 0.29
C ASP A 131 10.05 2.81 -0.22
N THR A 132 11.35 3.03 -0.24
CA THR A 132 11.95 4.29 -0.68
C THR A 132 13.29 4.00 -1.34
N ASN A 133 13.61 4.83 -2.33
CA ASN A 133 14.97 4.98 -2.79
C ASN A 133 15.57 6.20 -2.09
N PRO A 134 16.87 6.17 -1.73
CA PRO A 134 17.51 7.35 -1.15
C PRO A 134 17.37 8.52 -2.12
N ASP A 135 16.92 9.68 -1.64
CA ASP A 135 17.01 10.91 -2.40
C ASP A 135 18.50 11.21 -2.66
N PRO A 136 18.85 11.75 -3.85
CA PRO A 136 20.20 12.25 -4.06
C PRO A 136 20.51 13.32 -3.00
N PRO A 137 21.74 13.35 -2.45
CA PRO A 137 22.14 14.27 -1.40
C PRO A 137 22.04 15.75 -1.83
#